data_AF-A0ABC8RGM5-F1
#
_entry.id   AF-A0ABC8RGM5-F1
#
_cell.length_a   1.000
_cell.length_b   1.000
_cell.length_c   1.000
_cell.angle_alpha   90.00
_cell.angle_beta   90.00
_cell.angle_gamma   90.00
#
_symmetry.space_group_name_H-M   'P 1'
#
loop_
_entity.id
_entity.type
_entity.pdbx_description
1 polymer ?
#
loop_
_entity_poly.entity_id
_entity_poly.type
_entity_poly.pdbx_seq_one_letter_code
_entity_poly.pdbx_strand_id
1 'polypeptide(L)'
;MGRRSIRNRKADRLSSLPDEVLSHILSFLPLKVAAETSILSKRWRNLWTTVTNLHCGDDLSELLNPDNDLKNSLFGYAGFVDRVLISNSAQIQKFSLSCYSKYDPNCVAILVSEAIRRDLRELELYIYTGWSIELPMCLFTCNSLEVLRLHGKIDIPGKIDIPDSFWIPNLKVLCINRIRDVFPLKFMQNLFRCCPGLEDVILIGFLRLEQ
;
A
#
# COMPACT_ATOMS: atom_id res chain seq x y z
N MET A 1 -33.75 -50.66 -1.27
CA MET A 1 -32.70 -50.30 -0.30
C MET A 1 -31.38 -50.11 -1.05
N GLY A 2 -30.95 -48.86 -1.24
CA GLY A 2 -29.69 -48.52 -1.92
C GLY A 2 -28.85 -47.63 -1.01
N ARG A 3 -27.67 -48.12 -0.64
CA ARG A 3 -26.76 -47.59 0.38
C ARG A 3 -26.48 -46.10 0.17
N ARG A 4 -26.91 -45.25 1.12
CA ARG A 4 -26.44 -43.87 1.25
C ARG A 4 -24.94 -43.91 1.52
N SER A 5 -24.14 -43.56 0.52
CA SER A 5 -22.72 -43.24 0.70
C SER A 5 -22.64 -42.02 1.62
N ILE A 6 -22.30 -42.25 2.89
CA ILE A 6 -21.92 -41.19 3.82
C ILE A 6 -20.56 -40.69 3.31
N ARG A 7 -20.60 -39.69 2.42
CA ARG A 7 -19.43 -38.87 2.12
C ARG A 7 -19.01 -38.23 3.44
N ASN A 8 -17.98 -38.79 4.05
CA ASN A 8 -17.27 -38.17 5.16
C ASN A 8 -16.59 -36.91 4.59
N ARG A 9 -17.35 -35.81 4.49
CA ARG A 9 -16.79 -34.49 4.19
C ARG A 9 -15.89 -34.18 5.37
N LYS A 10 -14.57 -34.37 5.22
CA LYS A 10 -13.60 -33.69 6.10
C LYS A 10 -14.07 -32.24 6.18
N ALA A 11 -14.54 -31.83 7.36
CA ALA A 11 -15.00 -30.47 7.56
C ALA A 11 -13.85 -29.57 7.10
N ASP A 12 -14.11 -28.74 6.09
CA ASP A 12 -13.11 -27.83 5.60
C ASP A 12 -12.74 -26.90 6.75
N ARG A 13 -11.49 -26.99 7.19
CA ARG A 13 -11.02 -26.29 8.39
C ARG A 13 -11.12 -24.79 8.22
N LEU A 14 -10.96 -24.28 6.99
CA LEU A 14 -11.16 -22.87 6.66
C LEU A 14 -12.62 -22.45 6.83
N SER A 15 -13.55 -23.30 6.39
CA SER A 15 -14.99 -23.05 6.56
C SER A 15 -15.44 -22.99 8.03
N SER A 16 -14.70 -23.63 8.95
CA SER A 16 -15.01 -23.62 10.39
C SER A 16 -14.45 -22.43 11.17
N LEU A 17 -13.58 -21.62 10.57
CA LEU A 17 -13.01 -20.45 11.25
C LEU A 17 -14.06 -19.35 11.43
N PRO A 18 -13.97 -18.49 12.45
CA PRO A 18 -14.76 -17.25 12.58
C PRO A 18 -14.44 -16.22 11.49
N ASP A 19 -15.37 -15.28 11.24
CA ASP A 19 -15.23 -14.25 10.21
C ASP A 19 -14.01 -13.35 10.47
N GLU A 20 -13.75 -13.05 11.74
CA GLU A 20 -12.64 -12.20 12.17
C GLU A 20 -11.30 -12.83 11.81
N VAL A 21 -11.17 -14.15 11.96
CA VAL A 21 -9.95 -14.89 11.60
C VAL A 21 -9.76 -14.92 10.08
N LEU A 22 -10.86 -15.11 9.33
CA LEU A 22 -10.81 -15.08 7.88
C LEU A 22 -10.44 -13.70 7.35
N SER A 23 -11.03 -12.62 7.89
CA SER A 23 -10.66 -11.25 7.55
C SER A 23 -9.21 -10.93 7.92
N HIS A 24 -8.72 -11.46 9.04
CA HIS A 24 -7.31 -11.34 9.40
C HIS A 24 -6.40 -12.06 8.40
N ILE A 25 -6.74 -13.28 7.96
CA ILE A 25 -6.00 -13.98 6.90
C ILE A 25 -5.99 -13.17 5.60
N LEU A 26 -7.16 -12.67 5.18
CA LEU A 26 -7.30 -11.86 3.97
C LEU A 26 -6.47 -10.57 4.04
N SER A 27 -6.28 -9.99 5.23
CA SER A 27 -5.45 -8.80 5.46
C SER A 27 -3.96 -9.00 5.18
N PHE A 28 -3.49 -10.25 5.10
CA PHE A 28 -2.12 -10.59 4.72
C PHE A 28 -1.95 -10.90 3.24
N LEU A 29 -3.04 -11.02 2.48
CA LEU A 29 -2.98 -11.37 1.06
C LEU A 29 -2.84 -10.11 0.20
N PRO A 30 -2.12 -10.17 -0.94
CA PRO A 30 -2.21 -9.14 -1.96
C PRO A 30 -3.67 -8.93 -2.39
N LEU A 31 -4.04 -7.69 -2.69
CA LEU A 31 -5.43 -7.30 -2.92
C LEU A 31 -6.13 -8.13 -4.00
N LYS A 32 -5.40 -8.46 -5.08
CA LYS A 32 -5.89 -9.33 -6.17
C LYS A 32 -6.21 -10.73 -5.65
N VAL A 33 -5.28 -11.35 -4.94
CA VAL A 33 -5.43 -12.69 -4.36
C VAL A 33 -6.56 -12.71 -3.35
N ALA A 34 -6.66 -11.68 -2.50
CA ALA A 34 -7.77 -11.53 -1.56
C ALA A 34 -9.12 -11.50 -2.29
N ALA A 35 -9.24 -10.73 -3.38
CA ALA A 35 -10.46 -10.68 -4.18
C ALA A 35 -10.74 -12.00 -4.93
N GLU A 36 -9.71 -12.72 -5.38
CA GLU A 36 -9.88 -14.05 -5.99
C GLU A 36 -10.49 -15.06 -5.02
N THR A 37 -10.23 -14.95 -3.71
CA THR A 37 -10.89 -15.81 -2.71
C THR A 37 -12.42 -15.68 -2.69
N SER A 38 -12.98 -14.61 -3.27
CA SER A 38 -14.43 -14.40 -3.39
C SER A 38 -15.16 -15.50 -4.17
N ILE A 39 -14.43 -16.30 -4.96
CA ILE A 39 -14.99 -17.45 -5.69
C ILE A 39 -15.19 -18.67 -4.79
N LEU A 40 -14.50 -18.75 -3.64
CA LEU A 40 -14.53 -19.92 -2.76
C LEU A 40 -15.90 -20.12 -2.12
N SER A 41 -16.56 -19.03 -1.68
CA SER A 41 -17.95 -19.07 -1.23
C SER A 41 -18.56 -17.67 -1.11
N LYS A 42 -19.88 -17.60 -0.91
CA LYS A 42 -20.59 -16.34 -0.60
C LYS A 42 -20.03 -15.62 0.63
N ARG A 43 -19.52 -16.39 1.60
CA ARG A 43 -18.93 -15.86 2.83
C ARG A 43 -17.63 -15.10 2.53
N TRP A 44 -16.72 -15.73 1.79
CA TRP A 44 -15.47 -15.10 1.34
C TRP A 44 -15.74 -13.86 0.48
N ARG A 45 -16.75 -13.91 -0.40
CA ARG A 45 -17.19 -12.76 -1.20
C ARG A 45 -17.59 -11.54 -0.37
N ASN A 46 -18.17 -11.74 0.80
CA ASN A 46 -18.55 -10.62 1.67
C ASN A 46 -17.39 -10.18 2.58
N LEU A 47 -16.50 -11.10 2.95
CA LEU A 47 -15.39 -10.79 3.85
C LEU A 47 -14.27 -10.00 3.17
N TRP A 48 -13.92 -10.30 1.91
CA TRP A 48 -12.84 -9.57 1.24
C TRP A 48 -13.14 -8.07 1.07
N THR A 49 -14.42 -7.68 0.99
CA THR A 49 -14.82 -6.26 0.96
C THR A 49 -14.69 -5.55 2.30
N THR A 50 -14.45 -6.28 3.40
CA THR A 50 -14.24 -5.72 4.75
C THR A 50 -12.77 -5.54 5.10
N VAL A 51 -11.86 -5.94 4.20
CA VAL A 51 -10.41 -5.85 4.45
C VAL A 51 -9.99 -4.38 4.45
N THR A 52 -9.39 -3.96 5.56
CA THR A 52 -8.91 -2.59 5.78
C THR A 52 -7.42 -2.42 5.50
N ASN A 53 -6.69 -3.53 5.31
CA ASN A 53 -5.27 -3.55 4.97
C ASN A 53 -5.12 -3.96 3.51
N LEU A 54 -4.81 -2.98 2.66
CA LEU A 54 -4.70 -3.20 1.23
C LEU A 54 -3.23 -3.29 0.86
N HIS A 55 -2.79 -4.47 0.41
CA HIS A 55 -1.47 -4.63 -0.20
C HIS A 55 -1.62 -4.71 -1.72
N CYS A 56 -1.25 -3.62 -2.38
CA CYS A 56 -1.22 -3.50 -3.82
C CYS A 56 0.20 -3.76 -4.33
N GLY A 57 0.35 -4.50 -5.40
CA GLY A 57 1.66 -4.79 -5.96
C GLY A 57 1.59 -6.02 -6.84
N ASP A 58 2.38 -5.99 -7.92
CA ASP A 58 2.50 -7.13 -8.81
C ASP A 58 3.19 -8.26 -8.05
N ASP A 59 2.67 -9.48 -8.16
CA ASP A 59 3.42 -10.64 -7.74
C ASP A 59 4.71 -10.68 -8.59
N LEU A 60 5.85 -10.91 -7.93
CA LEU A 60 7.14 -11.05 -8.59
C LEU A 60 7.07 -12.12 -9.70
N SER A 61 6.19 -13.11 -9.55
CA SER A 61 5.92 -14.13 -10.55
C SER A 61 5.30 -13.56 -11.84
N GLU A 62 4.37 -12.59 -11.74
CA GLU A 62 3.71 -11.95 -12.90
C GLU A 62 4.66 -11.01 -13.67
N LEU A 63 5.64 -10.44 -12.98
CA LEU A 63 6.66 -9.56 -13.54
C LEU A 63 7.73 -10.28 -14.36
N LEU A 64 8.01 -11.54 -14.00
CA LEU A 64 9.01 -12.39 -14.65
C LEU A 64 8.50 -13.03 -15.94
N ASN A 65 7.19 -12.96 -16.23
CA ASN A 65 6.60 -13.48 -17.47
C ASN A 65 6.79 -12.48 -18.62
N PRO A 66 7.60 -12.83 -19.66
CA PRO A 66 7.87 -11.94 -20.79
C PRO A 66 6.66 -11.75 -21.72
N ASP A 67 5.69 -12.66 -21.70
CA ASP A 67 4.52 -12.65 -22.58
C ASP A 67 3.33 -11.82 -22.03
N ASN A 68 3.42 -11.30 -20.81
CA ASN A 68 2.35 -10.50 -20.23
C ASN A 68 2.36 -9.08 -20.83
N ASP A 69 1.26 -8.70 -21.48
CA ASP A 69 0.96 -7.30 -21.84
C ASP A 69 0.67 -6.49 -20.58
N LEU A 70 1.76 -6.16 -19.88
CA LEU A 70 1.73 -5.67 -18.52
C LEU A 70 1.14 -4.25 -18.45
N LYS A 71 1.17 -3.46 -19.54
CA LYS A 71 0.53 -2.14 -19.55
C LYS A 71 -0.99 -2.27 -19.40
N ASN A 72 -1.61 -3.18 -20.14
CA ASN A 72 -3.04 -3.45 -20.02
C ASN A 72 -3.37 -4.10 -18.67
N SER A 73 -2.50 -4.96 -18.15
CA SER A 73 -2.64 -5.53 -16.80
C SER A 73 -2.55 -4.45 -15.70
N LEU A 74 -1.63 -3.49 -15.82
CA LEU A 74 -1.47 -2.40 -14.85
C LEU A 74 -2.61 -1.38 -14.91
N PHE A 75 -3.10 -1.03 -16.10
CA PHE A 75 -4.29 -0.18 -16.24
C PHE A 75 -5.53 -0.88 -15.69
N GLY A 76 -5.67 -2.18 -15.97
CA GLY A 76 -6.72 -3.02 -15.40
C GLY A 76 -6.60 -3.17 -13.88
N TYR A 77 -5.37 -3.29 -13.36
CA TYR A 77 -5.08 -3.39 -11.95
C TYR A 77 -5.32 -2.08 -11.22
N ALA A 78 -4.84 -0.95 -11.74
CA ALA A 78 -5.13 0.37 -11.21
C ALA A 78 -6.64 0.65 -11.20
N GLY A 79 -7.34 0.32 -12.29
CA GLY A 79 -8.80 0.43 -12.35
C GLY A 79 -9.53 -0.56 -11.41
N PHE A 80 -8.94 -1.72 -11.15
CA PHE A 80 -9.45 -2.67 -10.15
C PHE A 80 -9.25 -2.13 -8.73
N VAL A 81 -8.05 -1.65 -8.39
CA VAL A 81 -7.73 -1.04 -7.11
C VAL A 81 -8.63 0.18 -6.90
N ASP A 82 -8.79 1.05 -7.90
CA ASP A 82 -9.70 2.20 -7.84
C ASP A 82 -11.14 1.76 -7.55
N ARG A 83 -11.67 0.76 -8.28
CA ARG A 83 -12.99 0.19 -7.98
C ARG A 83 -13.08 -0.38 -6.57
N VAL A 84 -12.03 -1.01 -6.07
CA VAL A 84 -12.00 -1.53 -4.69
C VAL A 84 -11.99 -0.38 -3.69
N LEU A 85 -11.18 0.67 -3.91
CA LEU A 85 -11.14 1.88 -3.08
C LEU A 85 -12.48 2.65 -3.10
N ILE A 86 -13.22 2.58 -4.22
CA ILE A 86 -14.56 3.16 -4.38
C ILE A 86 -15.62 2.28 -3.71
N SER A 87 -15.54 0.96 -3.86
CA SER A 87 -16.57 0.02 -3.41
C SER A 87 -16.41 -0.38 -1.94
N ASN A 88 -15.23 -0.21 -1.38
CA ASN A 88 -14.94 -0.53 0.01
C ASN A 88 -15.41 0.63 0.91
N SER A 89 -16.45 0.38 1.69
CA SER A 89 -17.00 1.31 2.67
C SER A 89 -16.25 1.27 4.02
N ALA A 90 -15.34 0.31 4.20
CA ALA A 90 -14.54 0.22 5.41
C ALA A 90 -13.40 1.25 5.38
N GLN A 91 -13.11 1.83 6.54
CA GLN A 91 -12.01 2.77 6.72
C GLN A 91 -10.68 2.05 6.47
N ILE A 92 -9.92 2.49 5.46
CA ILE A 92 -8.63 1.88 5.11
C ILE A 92 -7.65 2.24 6.23
N GLN A 93 -7.16 1.24 6.95
CA GLN A 93 -6.21 1.45 8.04
C GLN A 93 -4.78 1.44 7.52
N LYS A 94 -4.46 0.48 6.65
CA LYS A 94 -3.13 0.33 6.07
C LYS A 94 -3.21 0.17 4.55
N PHE A 95 -2.38 0.93 3.86
CA PHE A 95 -2.20 0.84 2.42
C PHE A 95 -0.72 0.63 2.13
N SER A 96 -0.42 -0.50 1.50
CA SER A 96 0.92 -0.84 1.07
C SER A 96 0.93 -0.99 -0.44
N LEU A 97 1.89 -0.35 -1.12
CA LEU A 97 2.02 -0.42 -2.56
C LEU A 97 3.45 -0.75 -2.98
N SER A 98 3.62 -1.85 -3.71
CA SER A 98 4.89 -2.25 -4.31
C SER A 98 4.91 -1.95 -5.81
N CYS A 99 5.68 -0.94 -6.18
CA CYS A 99 5.85 -0.47 -7.55
C CYS A 99 7.14 -1.04 -8.14
N TYR A 100 7.01 -1.80 -9.23
CA TYR A 100 8.14 -2.28 -10.02
C TYR A 100 8.25 -1.50 -11.34
N SER A 101 9.35 -1.71 -12.07
CA SER A 101 9.82 -0.91 -13.22
C SER A 101 8.81 -0.57 -14.32
N LYS A 102 7.66 -1.23 -14.35
CA LYS A 102 6.63 -1.07 -15.38
C LYS A 102 5.42 -0.22 -14.94
N TYR A 103 5.30 0.18 -13.67
CA TYR A 103 4.24 1.07 -13.18
C TYR A 103 4.36 2.49 -13.76
N ASP A 104 3.23 3.08 -14.16
CA ASP A 104 3.13 4.50 -14.48
C ASP A 104 3.21 5.33 -13.17
N PRO A 105 4.18 6.25 -13.02
CA PRO A 105 4.27 7.13 -11.85
C PRO A 105 2.97 7.89 -11.54
N ASN A 106 2.21 8.27 -12.56
CA ASN A 106 0.94 8.99 -12.38
C ASN A 106 -0.12 8.13 -11.69
N CYS A 107 -0.20 6.85 -12.05
CA CYS A 107 -1.12 5.91 -11.40
C CYS A 107 -0.79 5.76 -9.91
N VAL A 108 0.48 5.72 -9.55
CA VAL A 108 0.92 5.63 -8.15
C VAL A 108 0.45 6.85 -7.35
N ALA A 109 0.65 8.05 -7.88
CA ALA A 109 0.20 9.29 -7.23
C ALA A 109 -1.32 9.32 -7.03
N ILE A 110 -2.10 8.84 -8.02
CA ILE A 110 -3.56 8.75 -7.94
C ILE A 110 -3.96 7.74 -6.84
N LEU A 111 -3.40 6.53 -6.84
CA LEU A 111 -3.72 5.50 -5.85
C LEU A 111 -3.41 5.95 -4.42
N VAL A 112 -2.26 6.60 -4.22
CA VAL A 112 -1.90 7.17 -2.92
C VAL A 112 -2.88 8.27 -2.52
N SER A 113 -3.25 9.15 -3.46
CA SER A 113 -4.23 10.22 -3.21
C SER A 113 -5.59 9.67 -2.80
N GLU A 114 -6.10 8.63 -3.48
CA GLU A 114 -7.37 7.99 -3.13
C GLU A 114 -7.32 7.32 -1.75
N ALA A 115 -6.21 6.64 -1.43
CA ALA A 115 -6.03 6.04 -0.12
C ALA A 115 -6.03 7.09 1.00
N ILE A 116 -5.33 8.23 0.82
CA ILE A 116 -5.28 9.32 1.79
C ILE A 116 -6.68 9.90 2.08
N ARG A 117 -7.54 10.04 1.05
CA ARG A 117 -8.91 10.56 1.22
C ARG A 117 -9.82 9.66 2.07
N ARG A 118 -9.37 8.46 2.43
CA ARG A 118 -10.12 7.45 3.21
C ARG A 118 -9.64 7.33 4.65
N ASP A 119 -9.03 8.39 5.17
CA ASP A 119 -8.47 8.46 6.53
C ASP A 119 -7.41 7.39 6.81
N LEU A 120 -6.49 7.24 5.86
CA LEU A 120 -5.40 6.29 5.94
C LEU A 120 -4.50 6.55 7.16
N ARG A 121 -4.25 5.52 7.96
CA ARG A 121 -3.35 5.59 9.12
C ARG A 121 -1.93 5.15 8.82
N GLU A 122 -1.76 4.13 7.99
CA GLU A 122 -0.44 3.60 7.64
C GLU A 122 -0.25 3.55 6.12
N LEU A 123 0.78 4.24 5.63
CA LEU A 123 1.18 4.21 4.23
C LEU A 123 2.57 3.56 4.11
N GLU A 124 2.68 2.58 3.23
CA GLU A 124 3.92 1.86 2.98
C GLU A 124 4.19 1.71 1.48
N LEU A 125 5.18 2.43 0.96
CA LEU A 125 5.52 2.44 -0.47
C LEU A 125 6.87 1.75 -0.71
N TYR A 126 6.89 0.81 -1.65
CA TYR A 126 8.08 0.11 -2.09
C TYR A 126 8.34 0.39 -3.58
N ILE A 127 9.34 1.23 -3.87
CA ILE A 127 9.65 1.70 -5.21
C ILE A 127 10.92 1.02 -5.75
N TYR A 128 10.71 0.01 -6.60
CA TYR A 128 11.75 -0.78 -7.26
C TYR A 128 11.93 -0.42 -8.74
N THR A 129 11.67 0.85 -9.09
CA THR A 129 11.73 1.35 -10.46
C THR A 129 13.10 1.96 -10.81
N GLY A 130 13.34 2.23 -12.10
CA GLY A 130 14.51 2.99 -12.54
C GLY A 130 14.41 4.49 -12.18
N TRP A 131 13.18 5.00 -12.18
CA TRP A 131 12.77 6.39 -12.01
C TRP A 131 12.47 6.71 -10.54
N SER A 132 12.27 7.99 -10.25
CA SER A 132 11.74 8.46 -8.97
C SER A 132 10.23 8.73 -9.09
N ILE A 133 9.54 8.70 -7.95
CA ILE A 133 8.12 9.05 -7.85
C ILE A 133 8.00 10.31 -7.01
N GLU A 134 7.23 11.27 -7.50
CA GLU A 134 6.80 12.44 -6.74
C GLU A 134 5.57 12.08 -5.90
N LEU A 135 5.65 12.31 -4.59
CA LEU A 135 4.53 12.05 -3.69
C LEU A 135 3.48 13.16 -3.82
N PRO A 136 2.18 12.82 -3.84
CA PRO A 136 1.12 13.82 -3.99
C PRO A 136 1.06 14.75 -2.76
N MET A 137 0.79 16.03 -2.99
CA MET A 137 0.79 17.04 -1.92
C MET A 137 -0.23 16.77 -0.80
N CYS A 138 -1.33 16.07 -1.12
CA CYS A 138 -2.33 15.67 -0.12
C CYS A 138 -1.77 14.73 0.95
N LEU A 139 -0.68 14.01 0.67
CA LEU A 139 0.00 13.18 1.65
C LEU A 139 0.52 14.03 2.80
N PHE A 140 1.11 15.17 2.48
CA PHE A 140 1.71 16.08 3.45
C PHE A 140 0.66 16.89 4.23
N THR A 141 -0.61 16.92 3.78
CA THR A 141 -1.73 17.53 4.52
C THR A 141 -2.62 16.50 5.22
N CYS A 142 -2.20 15.23 5.26
CA CYS A 142 -3.02 14.17 5.83
C CYS A 142 -3.00 14.23 7.36
N ASN A 143 -4.17 14.40 7.98
CA ASN A 143 -4.31 14.47 9.44
C ASN A 143 -4.48 13.09 10.09
N SER A 144 -4.84 12.05 9.33
CA SER A 144 -5.09 10.70 9.86
C SER A 144 -3.87 9.79 9.81
N LEU A 145 -2.83 10.17 9.06
CA LEU A 145 -1.65 9.32 8.85
C LEU A 145 -0.73 9.34 10.07
N GLU A 146 -0.51 8.15 10.64
CA GLU A 146 0.32 7.90 11.81
C GLU A 146 1.67 7.26 11.44
N VAL A 147 1.70 6.43 10.38
CA VAL A 147 2.90 5.70 9.94
C VAL A 147 3.15 5.94 8.46
N LEU A 148 4.34 6.43 8.13
CA LEU A 148 4.80 6.62 6.76
C LEU A 148 6.11 5.85 6.53
N ARG A 149 6.05 4.85 5.66
CA ARG A 149 7.20 4.03 5.26
C ARG A 149 7.44 4.15 3.77
N LEU A 150 8.63 4.61 3.42
CA LEU A 150 9.03 4.94 2.07
C LEU A 150 10.32 4.17 1.74
N HIS A 151 10.25 3.23 0.83
CA HIS A 151 11.37 2.37 0.45
C HIS A 151 11.69 2.55 -1.02
N GLY A 152 12.96 2.80 -1.35
CA GLY A 152 13.42 2.90 -2.74
C GLY A 152 13.64 4.33 -3.21
N LYS A 153 13.50 4.53 -4.51
CA LYS A 153 13.84 5.78 -5.19
C LYS A 153 12.66 6.75 -5.16
N ILE A 154 12.64 7.65 -4.19
CA ILE A 154 11.53 8.61 -4.00
C ILE A 154 12.11 10.02 -4.06
N ASP A 155 11.49 10.87 -4.88
CA ASP A 155 11.84 12.28 -4.90
C ASP A 155 11.04 12.97 -3.81
N ILE A 156 11.77 13.40 -2.79
CA ILE A 156 11.21 14.24 -1.73
C ILE A 156 11.08 15.64 -2.32
N PRO A 157 9.96 16.36 -2.07
CA PRO A 157 9.81 17.75 -2.49
C PRO A 157 10.77 18.66 -1.72
N GLY A 158 12.07 18.54 -1.95
CA GLY A 158 13.11 19.45 -1.46
C GLY A 158 13.44 20.57 -2.44
N LYS A 159 12.96 20.45 -3.69
CA LYS A 159 13.11 21.48 -4.73
C LYS A 159 11.96 22.48 -4.77
N ILE A 160 10.82 22.12 -4.19
CA ILE A 160 9.63 22.95 -4.09
C ILE A 160 9.57 23.39 -2.63
N ASP A 161 9.45 24.69 -2.36
CA ASP A 161 9.22 25.19 -1.01
C ASP A 161 7.90 24.59 -0.50
N ILE A 162 7.97 23.46 0.21
CA ILE A 162 6.83 22.88 0.91
C ILE A 162 6.41 23.93 1.94
N PRO A 163 5.18 24.48 1.84
CA PRO A 163 4.77 25.51 2.78
C PRO A 163 4.73 24.94 4.20
N ASP A 164 5.00 25.80 5.18
CA ASP A 164 5.05 25.45 6.60
C ASP A 164 3.76 24.78 7.14
N SER A 165 2.65 24.88 6.40
CA SER A 165 1.35 24.26 6.68
C SER A 165 1.17 22.83 6.14
N PHE A 166 2.13 22.29 5.39
CA PHE A 166 2.03 20.96 4.74
C PHE A 166 2.85 19.93 5.50
N TRP A 167 2.35 19.52 6.66
CA TRP A 167 3.00 18.48 7.46
C TRP A 167 1.96 17.56 8.08
N ILE A 168 2.34 16.29 8.17
CA ILE A 168 1.52 15.18 8.66
C ILE A 168 1.50 15.28 10.20
N PRO A 169 0.53 15.99 10.81
CA PRO A 169 0.69 16.48 12.17
C PRO A 169 0.63 15.37 13.22
N ASN A 170 -0.03 14.26 12.87
CA ASN A 170 -0.19 13.08 13.71
C ASN A 170 0.78 11.95 13.36
N LEU A 171 1.82 12.23 12.57
CA LEU A 171 2.83 11.24 12.22
C LEU A 171 3.64 10.83 13.44
N LYS A 172 3.64 9.53 13.74
CA LYS A 172 4.41 8.90 14.82
C LYS A 172 5.65 8.19 14.30
N VAL A 173 5.55 7.55 13.14
CA VAL A 173 6.65 6.76 12.58
C VAL A 173 6.96 7.23 11.17
N LEU A 174 8.19 7.64 10.95
CA LEU A 174 8.74 7.90 9.62
C LEU A 174 9.89 6.94 9.33
N CYS A 175 9.75 6.13 8.29
CA CYS A 175 10.83 5.30 7.77
C CYS A 175 11.10 5.67 6.31
N ILE A 176 12.34 6.03 6.00
CA ILE A 176 12.78 6.34 4.65
C ILE A 176 14.04 5.53 4.36
N ASN A 177 13.96 4.60 3.42
CA ASN A 177 15.01 3.64 3.08
C ASN A 177 15.42 3.78 1.61
N ARG A 178 16.73 3.78 1.34
CA ARG A 178 17.38 3.94 0.03
C ARG A 178 17.32 5.36 -0.54
N ILE A 179 17.61 6.33 0.30
CA ILE A 179 17.76 7.72 -0.13
C ILE A 179 19.01 7.82 -1.03
N ARG A 180 18.82 8.26 -2.28
CA ARG A 180 19.93 8.52 -3.22
C ARG A 180 20.54 9.91 -3.07
N ASP A 181 19.77 10.85 -2.54
CA ASP A 181 20.17 12.26 -2.41
C ASP A 181 20.36 12.68 -0.96
N VAL A 182 21.16 13.73 -0.73
CA VAL A 182 21.30 14.32 0.60
C VAL A 182 19.94 14.86 1.02
N PHE A 183 19.50 14.51 2.24
CA PHE A 183 18.25 15.06 2.79
C PHE A 183 18.29 16.59 2.73
N PRO A 184 17.33 17.25 2.09
CA PRO A 184 17.25 18.70 2.14
C PRO A 184 17.15 19.10 3.62
N LEU A 185 18.10 19.89 4.12
CA LEU A 185 18.09 20.34 5.52
C LEU A 185 16.75 20.97 5.90
N LYS A 186 16.13 21.71 4.96
CA LYS A 186 14.78 22.26 5.10
C LYS A 186 13.70 21.19 5.36
N PHE A 187 13.78 20.04 4.69
CA PHE A 187 12.83 18.95 4.92
C PHE A 187 12.96 18.42 6.35
N MET A 188 14.19 18.15 6.80
CA MET A 188 14.44 17.67 8.17
C MET A 188 13.99 18.68 9.22
N GLN A 189 14.33 19.96 9.03
CA GLN A 189 13.92 21.04 9.94
C GLN A 189 12.39 21.13 10.05
N ASN A 190 11.69 21.08 8.92
CA ASN A 190 10.25 21.19 8.92
C ASN A 190 9.57 19.91 9.45
N LEU A 191 10.15 18.72 9.22
CA LEU A 191 9.65 17.47 9.77
C LEU A 191 9.60 17.52 11.31
N PHE A 192 10.69 17.93 11.96
CA PHE A 192 10.71 18.03 13.42
C PHE A 192 9.87 19.19 13.96
N ARG A 193 9.72 20.27 13.19
CA ARG A 193 8.90 21.42 13.60
C ARG A 193 7.41 21.12 13.55
N CYS A 194 6.98 20.36 12.54
CA CYS A 194 5.57 20.26 12.20
C CYS A 194 4.96 18.86 12.44
N CYS A 195 5.77 17.87 12.81
CA CYS A 195 5.31 16.56 13.30
C CYS A 195 5.65 16.41 14.80
N PRO A 196 4.91 17.06 15.71
CA PRO A 196 5.24 17.06 17.14
C PRO A 196 5.04 15.69 17.82
N GLY A 197 4.25 14.80 17.21
CA GLY A 197 3.97 13.45 17.72
C GLY A 197 4.93 12.37 17.22
N LEU A 198 6.05 12.74 16.59
CA LEU A 198 6.98 11.80 15.97
C LEU A 198 7.76 11.02 17.04
N GLU A 199 7.51 9.72 17.11
CA GLU A 199 8.13 8.78 18.06
C GLU A 199 9.39 8.14 17.45
N ASP A 200 9.31 7.70 16.19
CA ASP A 200 10.37 6.96 15.50
C ASP A 200 10.73 7.59 14.15
N VAL A 201 12.03 7.82 13.94
CA VAL A 201 12.58 8.27 12.66
C VAL A 201 13.70 7.34 12.22
N ILE A 202 13.49 6.64 11.12
CA ILE A 202 14.45 5.70 10.53
C ILE A 202 14.85 6.23 9.16
N LEU A 203 16.07 6.72 9.02
CA LEU A 203 16.63 7.18 7.76
C LEU A 203 17.78 6.26 7.35
N ILE A 204 17.60 5.51 6.27
CA ILE A 204 18.59 4.59 5.72
C ILE A 204 18.97 5.08 4.33
N GLY A 205 20.17 5.65 4.19
CA GLY A 205 20.68 6.22 2.93
C GLY A 205 21.95 5.53 2.44
N PHE A 206 22.34 5.84 1.21
CA PHE A 206 23.66 5.48 0.68
C PHE A 206 24.59 6.70 0.75
N LEU A 207 25.73 6.56 1.43
CA LEU A 207 26.80 7.56 1.35
C LEU A 207 27.58 7.33 0.06
N ARG A 208 27.47 8.26 -0.90
CA ARG A 208 28.41 8.31 -2.03
C ARG A 208 29.69 8.96 -1.53
N LEU A 209 30.76 8.18 -1.45
CA LEU A 209 32.12 8.74 -1.36
C LEU A 209 32.44 9.31 -2.74
N GLU A 210 32.57 10.63 -2.85
CA GLU A 210 33.14 11.26 -4.03
C GLU A 210 34.59 10.78 -4.19
N GLN A 211 34.92 10.22 -5.35
CA GLN A 211 36.30 9.98 -5.80
C GLN A 211 36.67 11.05 -6.83
#